data_AF-A0A442S1C7-F1
#
_entry.id   AF-A0A442S1C7-F1
#
_cell.length_a   1.000
_cell.length_b   1.000
_cell.length_c   1.000
_cell.angle_alpha   90.00
_cell.angle_beta   90.00
_cell.angle_gamma   90.00
#
_symmetry.space_group_name_H-M   'P 1'
#
loop_
_entity.id
_entity.type
_entity.pdbx_description
1 polymer ?
#
loop_
_entity_poly.entity_id
_entity_poly.type
_entity_poly.pdbx_seq_one_letter_code
_entity_poly.pdbx_strand_id
1 'polypeptide(L)'
;MVDAFAPLREICPDRATSELMVLTARLGSMMPYRQVARVLAEFLPVEPTETHATVRKRTNRIGERLDDQVAEEELHEGRKRTNDASLKCSFPAIDAKSSSSA
;
A
#
# COMPACT_ATOMS: atom_id res chain seq x y z
N MET A 1 -1.53 -8.07 -29.71
CA MET A 1 -1.28 -6.78 -29.02
C MET A 1 0.22 -6.73 -28.78
N VAL A 2 0.94 -5.81 -29.43
CA VAL A 2 2.41 -5.79 -29.39
C VAL A 2 2.82 -5.32 -28.00
N ASP A 3 3.33 -6.21 -27.15
CA ASP A 3 4.02 -5.80 -25.95
C ASP A 3 5.25 -4.99 -26.39
N ALA A 4 5.10 -3.67 -26.40
CA ALA A 4 6.20 -2.77 -26.69
C ALA A 4 7.30 -3.07 -25.68
N PHE A 5 8.48 -3.46 -26.18
CA PHE A 5 9.67 -3.72 -25.38
C PHE A 5 9.88 -2.56 -24.41
N ALA A 6 9.63 -2.82 -23.11
CA ALA A 6 9.64 -1.84 -22.05
C ALA A 6 10.65 -2.28 -21.00
N PRO A 7 11.96 -2.12 -21.25
CA PRO A 7 13.02 -2.58 -20.36
C PRO A 7 12.92 -1.95 -18.96
N LEU A 8 12.29 -0.79 -18.84
CA LEU A 8 12.07 -0.10 -17.58
C LEU A 8 10.86 -0.63 -16.80
N ARG A 9 10.12 -1.63 -17.28
CA ARG A 9 8.88 -2.10 -16.64
C ARG A 9 9.12 -2.76 -15.28
N GLU A 10 10.30 -3.33 -15.07
CA GLU A 10 10.71 -3.90 -13.77
C GLU A 10 10.95 -2.82 -12.72
N ILE A 11 11.47 -1.66 -13.15
CA ILE A 11 11.81 -0.53 -12.26
C ILE A 11 10.61 0.41 -12.09
N CYS A 12 9.86 0.64 -13.18
CA CYS A 12 8.73 1.56 -13.28
C CYS A 12 7.53 0.81 -13.88
N PRO A 13 6.82 -0.01 -13.10
CA PRO A 13 5.70 -0.83 -13.58
C PRO A 13 4.54 0.01 -14.13
N ASP A 14 4.43 1.26 -13.67
CA ASP A 14 3.43 2.24 -14.09
C ASP A 14 3.85 3.11 -15.28
N ARG A 15 5.03 2.83 -15.87
CA ARG A 15 5.69 3.74 -16.83
C ARG A 15 5.86 5.16 -16.26
N ALA A 16 6.00 5.25 -14.95
CA ALA A 16 6.19 6.46 -14.17
C ALA A 16 7.07 6.12 -12.97
N THR A 17 7.87 7.10 -12.51
CA THR A 17 8.67 6.92 -11.31
C THR A 17 7.79 6.94 -10.06
N SER A 18 8.25 6.34 -8.97
CA SER A 18 7.51 6.30 -7.70
C SER A 18 7.25 7.69 -7.14
N GLU A 19 8.19 8.62 -7.31
CA GLU A 19 8.05 10.01 -6.87
C GLU A 19 6.94 10.72 -7.63
N LEU A 20 6.87 10.52 -8.97
CA LEU A 20 5.80 11.08 -9.79
C LEU A 20 4.44 10.48 -9.43
N MET A 21 4.38 9.19 -9.11
CA MET A 21 3.17 8.52 -8.66
C MET A 21 2.63 9.14 -7.36
N VAL A 22 3.51 9.29 -6.35
CA VAL A 22 3.14 9.88 -5.06
C VAL A 22 2.75 11.34 -5.20
N LEU A 23 3.51 12.13 -5.98
CA LEU A 23 3.17 13.53 -6.25
C LEU A 23 1.79 13.65 -6.91
N THR A 24 1.51 12.83 -7.93
CA THR A 24 0.23 12.82 -8.64
C THR A 24 -0.92 12.47 -7.69
N ALA A 25 -0.74 11.44 -6.85
CA ALA A 25 -1.76 11.03 -5.89
C ALA A 25 -2.02 12.12 -4.83
N ARG A 26 -0.96 12.77 -4.34
CA ARG A 26 -1.07 13.87 -3.38
C ARG A 26 -1.81 15.07 -3.97
N LEU A 27 -1.48 15.45 -5.19
CA LEU A 27 -2.21 16.53 -5.87
C LEU A 27 -3.67 16.11 -6.14
N GLY A 28 -3.89 14.87 -6.57
CA GLY A 28 -5.21 14.31 -6.84
C GLY A 28 -6.13 14.20 -5.63
N SER A 29 -5.59 14.15 -4.41
CA SER A 29 -6.40 14.23 -3.18
C SER A 29 -6.76 15.66 -2.77
N MET A 30 -6.05 16.67 -3.28
CA MET A 30 -6.24 18.08 -2.93
C MET A 30 -6.99 18.89 -4.00
N MET A 31 -6.99 18.45 -5.26
CA MET A 31 -7.62 19.18 -6.36
C MET A 31 -8.19 18.26 -7.45
N PRO A 32 -9.14 18.73 -8.28
CA PRO A 32 -9.70 17.92 -9.36
C PRO A 32 -8.62 17.45 -10.35
N TYR A 33 -8.69 16.21 -10.82
CA TYR A 33 -7.61 15.64 -11.64
C TYR A 33 -7.35 16.40 -12.96
N ARG A 34 -8.30 17.22 -13.45
CA ARG A 34 -8.11 18.02 -14.67
C ARG A 34 -7.15 19.16 -14.39
N GLN A 35 -7.26 19.72 -13.18
CA GLN A 35 -6.38 20.76 -12.71
C GLN A 35 -5.00 20.19 -12.39
N VAL A 36 -4.92 19.00 -11.79
CA VAL A 36 -3.64 18.28 -11.60
C VAL A 36 -2.92 18.08 -12.93
N ALA A 37 -3.62 17.59 -13.97
CA ALA A 37 -3.03 17.39 -15.28
C ALA A 37 -2.45 18.69 -15.88
N ARG A 38 -3.14 19.82 -15.68
CA ARG A 38 -2.65 21.15 -16.11
C ARG A 38 -1.41 21.57 -15.33
N VAL A 39 -1.42 21.43 -14.00
CA VAL A 39 -0.26 21.74 -13.15
C VAL A 39 0.94 20.89 -13.53
N LEU A 40 0.77 19.58 -13.72
CA LEU A 40 1.85 18.68 -14.11
C LEU A 40 2.42 19.05 -15.49
N ALA A 41 1.56 19.42 -16.45
CA ALA A 41 1.98 19.85 -17.78
C ALA A 41 2.72 21.20 -17.78
N GLU A 42 2.49 22.06 -16.78
CA GLU A 42 3.16 23.36 -16.65
C GLU A 42 4.56 23.23 -16.05
N PHE A 43 4.75 22.33 -15.08
CA PHE A 43 6.01 22.21 -14.34
C PHE A 43 6.95 21.12 -14.85
N LEU A 44 6.45 20.11 -15.57
CA LEU A 44 7.26 18.98 -16.03
C LEU A 44 7.48 19.05 -17.55
N PRO A 45 8.70 18.77 -18.03
CA PRO A 45 9.02 18.72 -19.45
C PRO A 45 8.53 17.40 -20.08
N VAL A 46 7.26 17.09 -19.90
CA VAL A 46 6.62 15.90 -20.47
C VAL A 46 5.51 16.41 -21.38
N GLU A 47 5.57 16.04 -22.66
CA GLU A 47 4.46 16.27 -23.58
C GLU A 47 3.15 15.79 -22.94
N PRO A 48 1.99 16.39 -23.26
CA PRO A 48 0.69 16.17 -22.59
C PRO A 48 0.17 14.74 -22.81
N THR A 49 0.86 13.78 -22.23
CA THR A 49 0.55 12.35 -22.18
C THR A 49 -0.24 12.05 -20.89
N GLU A 50 -0.12 12.94 -19.91
CA GLU A 50 -0.88 12.97 -18.66
C GLU A 50 -2.30 13.50 -18.91
N THR A 51 -3.14 12.67 -19.52
CA THR A 51 -4.59 12.97 -19.51
C THR A 51 -5.10 12.90 -18.06
N HIS A 52 -6.19 13.59 -17.76
CA HIS A 52 -6.95 13.41 -16.50
C HIS A 52 -7.15 11.93 -16.11
N ALA A 53 -7.37 11.06 -17.11
CA ALA A 53 -7.49 9.62 -16.91
C ALA A 53 -6.22 8.98 -16.34
N THR A 54 -5.04 9.42 -16.79
CA THR A 54 -3.74 8.98 -16.26
C THR A 54 -3.58 9.41 -14.81
N VAL A 55 -3.89 10.66 -14.49
CA VAL A 55 -3.86 11.18 -13.11
C VAL A 55 -4.77 10.34 -12.19
N ARG A 56 -6.01 10.09 -12.63
CA ARG A 56 -6.95 9.24 -11.88
C ARG A 56 -6.40 7.83 -11.69
N LYS A 57 -5.92 7.19 -12.76
CA LYS A 57 -5.37 5.83 -12.71
C LYS A 57 -4.22 5.73 -11.70
N ARG A 58 -3.28 6.68 -11.73
CA ARG A 58 -2.14 6.70 -10.82
C ARG A 58 -2.56 6.94 -9.37
N THR A 59 -3.50 7.85 -9.17
CA THR A 59 -4.06 8.13 -7.83
C THR A 59 -4.72 6.88 -7.24
N ASN A 60 -5.56 6.20 -8.03
CA ASN A 60 -6.21 4.96 -7.60
C ASN A 60 -5.19 3.86 -7.30
N ARG A 61 -4.14 3.71 -8.11
CA ARG A 61 -3.12 2.70 -7.87
C ARG A 61 -2.33 2.93 -6.58
N ILE A 62 -2.11 4.18 -6.19
CA ILE A 62 -1.55 4.49 -4.87
C ILE A 62 -2.55 4.13 -3.77
N GLY A 63 -3.84 4.40 -3.97
CA GLY A 63 -4.91 3.96 -3.05
C GLY A 63 -4.92 2.45 -2.84
N GLU A 64 -4.96 1.67 -3.93
CA GLU A 64 -4.91 0.20 -3.89
C GLU A 64 -3.68 -0.31 -3.11
N ARG A 65 -2.51 0.29 -3.33
CA ARG A 65 -1.29 -0.07 -2.59
C ARG A 65 -1.37 0.24 -1.10
N LEU A 66 -2.11 1.28 -0.71
CA LEU A 66 -2.33 1.62 0.69
C LEU A 66 -3.31 0.62 1.32
N ASP A 67 -4.37 0.28 0.60
CA ASP A 67 -5.34 -0.73 1.04
C ASP A 67 -4.66 -2.10 1.23
N ASP A 68 -3.80 -2.50 0.30
CA ASP A 68 -3.01 -3.73 0.41
C ASP A 68 -2.07 -3.73 1.64
N GLN A 69 -1.41 -2.60 1.93
CA GLN A 69 -0.55 -2.46 3.11
C GLN A 69 -1.35 -2.62 4.41
N VAL A 70 -2.51 -1.99 4.50
CA VAL A 70 -3.39 -2.10 5.66
C VAL A 70 -3.87 -3.55 5.83
N ALA A 71 -4.28 -4.21 4.75
CA ALA A 71 -4.71 -5.60 4.79
C ALA A 71 -3.58 -6.54 5.26
N GLU A 72 -2.35 -6.36 4.78
CA GLU A 72 -1.19 -7.13 5.22
C GLU A 72 -0.86 -6.91 6.70
N GLU A 73 -0.92 -5.67 7.18
CA GLU A 73 -0.74 -5.35 8.61
C GLU A 73 -1.78 -6.04 9.49
N GLU A 74 -3.05 -6.00 9.09
CA GLU A 74 -4.14 -6.69 9.80
C GLU A 74 -3.93 -8.21 9.88
N LEU A 75 -3.44 -8.82 8.80
CA LEU A 75 -3.09 -10.25 8.77
C LEU A 75 -1.92 -10.57 9.71
N HIS A 76 -0.88 -9.73 9.72
CA HIS A 76 0.27 -9.90 10.60
C HIS A 76 -0.13 -9.77 12.07
N GLU A 77 -0.97 -8.79 12.41
CA GLU A 77 -1.49 -8.62 13.77
C GLU A 77 -2.48 -9.73 14.17
N GLY A 78 -3.27 -10.25 13.24
CA GLY A 78 -4.06 -11.47 13.44
C GLY A 78 -3.19 -12.66 13.80
N ARG A 79 -2.10 -12.88 13.06
CA ARG A 79 -1.16 -13.99 13.29
C ARG A 79 -0.40 -13.86 14.62
N LYS A 80 0.04 -12.66 15.01
CA LYS A 80 0.66 -12.44 16.33
C LYS A 80 -0.30 -12.82 17.46
N ARG A 81 -1.54 -12.37 17.39
CA ARG A 81 -2.58 -12.71 18.38
C ARG A 81 -2.80 -14.22 18.49
N THR A 82 -2.86 -14.94 17.37
CA THR A 82 -3.01 -16.41 17.40
C THR A 82 -1.78 -17.10 17.97
N ASN A 83 -0.58 -16.61 17.64
CA ASN A 83 0.68 -17.18 18.14
C ASN A 83 0.84 -16.94 19.66
N ASP A 84 0.54 -15.73 20.13
CA ASP A 84 0.57 -15.38 21.56
C ASP A 84 -0.45 -16.17 22.37
N ALA A 85 -1.66 -16.38 21.82
CA ALA A 85 -2.67 -17.23 22.45
C ALA A 85 -2.22 -18.70 22.54
N SER A 86 -1.59 -19.22 21.49
CA SER A 86 -1.09 -20.59 21.43
C SER A 86 0.09 -20.84 22.41
N LEU A 87 0.98 -19.84 22.57
CA LEU A 87 2.07 -19.87 23.55
C LEU A 87 1.53 -19.85 24.99
N LYS A 88 0.49 -19.06 25.28
CA LYS A 88 -0.15 -19.01 26.62
C LYS A 88 -0.77 -20.34 27.04
N CYS A 89 -1.34 -21.09 26.10
CA CYS A 89 -1.93 -22.41 26.39
C CYS A 89 -0.90 -23.55 26.52
N SER A 90 0.36 -23.33 26.09
CA SER A 90 1.43 -24.34 26.17
C SER A 90 2.16 -24.40 27.51
N PHE A 91 1.93 -23.46 28.43
CA PHE A 91 2.49 -23.54 29.78
C PHE A 91 1.50 -24.29 30.71
N PRO A 92 1.84 -25.49 31.23
CA PRO A 92 0.98 -26.15 32.18
C PRO A 92 0.94 -25.34 33.47
N ALA A 93 -0.26 -25.01 33.95
CA ALA A 93 -0.45 -24.49 35.29
C ALA A 93 0.11 -25.49 36.30
N ILE A 94 1.22 -25.15 36.96
CA ILE A 94 1.71 -25.93 38.09
C ILE A 94 0.78 -25.59 39.25
N ASP A 95 -0.27 -26.40 39.43
CA ASP A 95 -1.22 -26.23 40.52
C ASP A 95 -0.51 -26.38 41.86
N ALA A 96 -0.34 -25.25 42.56
CA ALA A 96 0.03 -25.20 43.97
C ALA A 96 -1.09 -25.84 44.79
N LYS A 97 -1.01 -27.15 45.02
CA LYS A 97 -1.94 -27.85 45.90
C LYS A 97 -1.73 -27.34 47.33
N SER A 98 -2.77 -26.66 47.79
CA SER A 98 -2.96 -26.20 49.16
C SER A 98 -2.66 -27.29 50.19
N SER A 99 -1.95 -26.86 51.23
CA SER A 99 -2.14 -27.29 52.62
C SER A 99 -3.59 -27.70 52.91
N SER A 100 -3.81 -28.95 53.31
CA SER A 100 -4.97 -29.35 54.11
C SER A 100 -4.71 -30.67 54.84
N SER A 101 -4.44 -30.52 56.14
CA SER A 101 -4.69 -31.43 57.28
C SER A 101 -4.67 -32.95 57.14
N ALA A 102 -3.82 -33.58 57.96
CA ALA A 102 -4.23 -34.56 58.99
C ALA A 102 -3.16 -34.61 60.09
#